data_AF-A0A522J024-F1
#
_entry.id   AF-A0A522J024-F1
#
_cell.length_a   1.000
_cell.length_b   1.000
_cell.length_c   1.000
_cell.angle_alpha   90.00
_cell.angle_beta   90.00
_cell.angle_gamma   90.00
#
_symmetry.space_group_name_H-M   'P 1'
#
loop_
_entity.id
_entity.type
_entity.pdbx_description
1 polymer ?
#
loop_
_entity_poly.entity_id
_entity_poly.type
_entity_poly.pdbx_seq_one_letter_code
_entity_poly.pdbx_strand_id
1 'polypeptide(L)'
;MAQLSASRPRVASYTAGMGSQGLKHRCTVHRRSAVGAVLAGLLVVLPAAGQVYRCQVDGRTVYTDRACTPESTPLALPPLQDVPADGVNHSAVRRFNERAAAQAQAQRQADAAWLADYEVRRQREQAVRTALVHGDVIRGMTPAEVRRAWGAPTRESGKMGKSATWVYVNGRARRSVSFTDGIVSAVRYSERAPRRRR
;
A
#
# COMPACT_ATOMS: atom_id res chain seq x y z
N MET A 1 18.39 -11.03 45.28
CA MET A 1 17.25 -10.17 44.92
C MET A 1 17.78 -8.98 44.14
N ALA A 2 17.61 -8.96 42.82
CA ALA A 2 18.04 -7.85 41.97
C ALA A 2 16.94 -7.61 40.92
N GLN A 3 16.23 -6.49 41.08
CA GLN A 3 15.23 -6.01 40.14
C GLN A 3 15.93 -5.30 38.98
N LEU A 4 15.77 -5.80 37.76
CA LEU A 4 16.15 -5.09 36.53
C LEU A 4 14.89 -4.51 35.91
N SER A 5 14.78 -3.19 36.02
CA SER A 5 13.72 -2.35 35.45
C SER A 5 13.69 -2.46 33.92
N ALA A 6 12.52 -2.82 33.38
CA ALA A 6 12.23 -2.75 31.97
C ALA A 6 11.87 -1.30 31.58
N SER A 7 12.77 -0.63 30.87
CA SER A 7 12.54 0.67 30.24
C SER A 7 11.71 0.49 28.95
N ARG A 8 10.46 0.95 28.97
CA ARG A 8 9.59 1.01 27.79
C ARG A 8 10.00 2.18 26.88
N PRO A 9 10.17 2.00 25.57
CA PRO A 9 10.30 3.13 24.65
C PRO A 9 8.93 3.82 24.44
N ARG A 10 8.98 5.15 24.39
CA ARG A 10 7.85 6.06 24.17
C ARG A 10 7.22 5.82 22.80
N VAL A 11 5.91 5.57 22.79
CA VAL A 11 5.10 5.56 21.57
C VAL A 11 4.97 7.02 21.09
N ALA A 12 5.48 7.31 19.90
CA ALA A 12 5.28 8.59 19.23
C ALA A 12 3.83 8.65 18.74
N SER A 13 3.04 9.53 19.36
CA SER A 13 1.68 9.85 18.95
C SER A 13 1.72 10.56 17.60
N TYR A 14 1.41 9.86 16.51
CA TYR A 14 1.11 10.50 15.23
C TYR A 14 -0.30 11.08 15.31
N THR A 15 -0.40 12.39 15.48
CA THR A 15 -1.64 13.13 15.27
C THR A 15 -1.99 13.10 13.79
N ALA A 16 -2.96 12.26 13.43
CA ALA A 16 -3.60 12.32 12.12
C ALA A 16 -4.37 13.64 12.01
N GLY A 17 -3.80 14.61 11.29
CA GLY A 17 -4.50 15.81 10.87
C GLY A 17 -5.58 15.44 9.85
N MET A 18 -6.79 15.14 10.33
CA MET A 18 -7.99 15.08 9.50
C MET A 18 -8.29 16.50 9.00
N GLY A 19 -7.79 16.81 7.80
CA GLY A 19 -8.22 17.97 7.03
C GLY A 19 -9.65 17.75 6.54
N SER A 20 -10.63 18.09 7.37
CA SER A 20 -12.04 18.21 7.01
C SER A 20 -12.23 19.49 6.18
N GLN A 21 -11.92 19.42 4.88
CA GLN A 21 -12.38 20.44 3.95
C GLN A 21 -13.88 20.25 3.72
N GLY A 22 -14.66 20.82 4.64
CA GLY A 22 -16.09 21.03 4.49
C GLY A 22 -16.35 21.98 3.33
N LEU A 23 -16.74 21.41 2.19
CA LEU A 23 -17.34 22.15 1.09
C LEU A 23 -18.73 22.62 1.54
N LYS A 24 -18.77 23.74 2.27
CA LYS A 24 -19.97 24.50 2.57
C LYS A 24 -20.42 25.19 1.28
N HIS A 25 -21.17 24.50 0.43
CA HIS A 25 -21.96 25.16 -0.60
C HIS A 25 -23.02 26.02 0.08
N ARG A 26 -22.67 27.30 0.27
CA ARG A 26 -23.60 28.36 0.65
C ARG A 26 -24.53 28.59 -0.54
N CYS A 27 -25.70 27.99 -0.53
CA CYS A 27 -26.82 28.45 -1.35
C CYS A 27 -27.18 29.86 -0.87
N THR A 28 -26.75 30.87 -1.63
CA THR A 28 -27.14 32.26 -1.46
C THR A 28 -28.56 32.41 -2.00
N VAL A 29 -29.53 32.38 -1.09
CA VAL A 29 -30.93 32.67 -1.40
C VAL A 29 -31.05 34.18 -1.60
N HIS A 30 -31.24 34.60 -2.85
CA HIS A 30 -31.60 35.97 -3.17
C HIS A 30 -32.99 36.27 -2.60
N ARG A 31 -33.00 37.08 -1.54
CA ARG A 31 -34.19 37.70 -0.96
C ARG A 31 -34.73 38.75 -1.93
N ARG A 32 -35.78 38.43 -2.69
CA ARG A 32 -36.67 39.43 -3.27
C ARG A 32 -37.98 39.36 -2.51
N SER A 33 -38.16 40.32 -1.61
CA SER A 33 -39.44 40.64 -1.01
C SER A 33 -40.39 41.13 -2.10
N ALA A 34 -41.50 40.43 -2.28
CA ALA A 34 -42.69 40.97 -2.91
C ALA A 34 -43.88 40.59 -2.03
N VAL A 35 -44.58 41.62 -1.58
CA VAL A 35 -45.88 41.58 -0.92
C VAL A 35 -46.89 41.00 -1.89
N GLY A 36 -47.74 40.06 -1.45
CA GLY A 36 -48.92 39.68 -2.23
C GLY A 36 -49.52 38.32 -1.89
N ALA A 37 -50.74 38.38 -1.35
CA ALA A 37 -51.78 37.34 -1.33
C ALA A 37 -51.55 36.07 -0.48
N VAL A 38 -52.29 36.02 0.64
CA VAL A 38 -52.66 34.81 1.36
C VAL A 38 -53.44 33.89 0.42
N LEU A 39 -52.83 32.77 0.00
CA LEU A 39 -53.55 31.60 -0.48
C LEU A 39 -53.01 30.40 0.30
N ALA A 40 -53.80 29.92 1.25
CA ALA A 40 -53.56 28.65 1.95
C ALA A 40 -53.80 27.49 0.95
N GLY A 41 -52.81 27.25 0.09
CA GLY A 41 -52.77 26.08 -0.78
C GLY A 41 -52.24 24.88 -0.02
N LEU A 42 -53.10 23.91 0.22
CA LEU A 42 -52.77 22.59 0.74
C LEU A 42 -51.66 21.97 -0.14
N LEU A 43 -50.40 22.01 0.31
CA LEU A 43 -49.29 21.30 -0.31
C LEU A 43 -49.51 19.80 -0.08
N VAL A 44 -50.23 19.16 -0.99
CA VAL A 44 -50.30 17.71 -1.06
C VAL A 44 -48.90 17.24 -1.46
N VAL A 45 -48.12 16.77 -0.49
CA VAL A 45 -46.88 16.03 -0.73
C VAL A 45 -47.31 14.67 -1.29
N LEU A 46 -47.57 14.60 -2.59
CA LEU A 46 -47.80 13.33 -3.26
C LEU A 46 -46.50 12.52 -3.18
N PRO A 47 -46.55 11.26 -2.70
CA PRO A 47 -45.39 10.39 -2.77
C PRO A 47 -45.07 10.18 -4.25
N ALA A 48 -43.96 10.73 -4.71
CA ALA A 48 -43.42 10.42 -6.02
C ALA A 48 -42.89 8.98 -5.97
N ALA A 49 -43.77 8.01 -6.22
CA ALA A 49 -43.34 6.65 -6.51
C ALA A 49 -42.49 6.71 -7.78
N GLY A 50 -41.18 6.49 -7.65
CA GLY A 50 -40.26 6.49 -8.78
C GLY A 50 -40.65 5.39 -9.76
N GLN A 51 -41.10 5.78 -10.97
CA GLN A 51 -41.44 4.84 -12.04
C GLN A 51 -40.28 4.79 -13.04
N VAL A 52 -39.88 3.59 -13.45
CA VAL A 52 -38.84 3.41 -14.47
C VAL A 52 -39.53 3.13 -15.79
N TYR A 53 -39.15 3.86 -16.84
CA TYR A 53 -39.63 3.68 -18.21
C TYR A 53 -38.52 3.08 -19.05
N ARG A 54 -38.89 2.22 -20.00
CA ARG A 54 -37.98 1.64 -20.98
C ARG A 54 -38.20 2.34 -22.32
N CYS A 55 -37.19 3.00 -22.85
CA CYS A 55 -37.27 3.79 -24.07
C CYS A 55 -36.28 3.31 -25.12
N GLN A 56 -36.57 3.61 -26.40
CA GLN A 56 -35.64 3.43 -27.50
C GLN A 56 -35.17 4.80 -27.99
N VAL A 57 -33.87 5.05 -27.90
CA VAL A 57 -33.23 6.27 -28.41
C VAL A 57 -32.12 5.82 -29.35
N ASP A 58 -32.19 6.22 -30.63
CA ASP A 58 -31.21 5.87 -31.67
C ASP A 58 -30.94 4.34 -31.77
N GLY A 59 -32.00 3.53 -31.65
CA GLY A 59 -31.91 2.07 -31.69
C GLY A 59 -31.33 1.42 -30.43
N ARG A 60 -31.11 2.18 -29.35
CA ARG A 60 -30.62 1.67 -28.06
C ARG A 60 -31.69 1.76 -26.98
N THR A 61 -31.78 0.70 -26.19
CA THR A 61 -32.66 0.67 -25.02
C THR A 61 -32.03 1.47 -23.88
N VAL A 62 -32.75 2.48 -23.39
CA VAL A 62 -32.38 3.28 -22.22
C VAL A 62 -33.50 3.20 -21.18
N TYR A 63 -33.12 3.24 -19.90
CA TYR A 63 -34.08 3.28 -18.79
C TYR A 63 -34.01 4.64 -18.12
N THR A 64 -35.17 5.26 -17.89
CA THR A 64 -35.28 6.61 -17.32
C THR A 64 -36.41 6.67 -16.31
N ASP A 65 -36.33 7.63 -15.39
CA ASP A 65 -37.35 7.98 -14.40
C ASP A 65 -38.49 8.84 -14.98
N ARG A 66 -38.45 9.17 -16.27
CA ARG A 66 -39.47 9.97 -16.97
C ARG A 66 -39.98 9.25 -18.22
N ALA A 67 -41.25 9.47 -18.54
CA ALA A 67 -41.83 9.01 -19.79
C ALA A 67 -41.08 9.63 -20.98
N CYS A 68 -40.72 8.82 -21.98
CA CYS A 68 -40.05 9.31 -23.19
C CYS A 68 -41.03 9.90 -24.20
N THR A 69 -42.27 9.42 -24.18
CA THR A 69 -43.40 9.94 -24.94
C THR A 69 -44.67 9.91 -24.09
N PRO A 70 -45.72 10.69 -24.43
CA PRO A 70 -46.96 10.73 -23.65
C PRO A 70 -47.65 9.37 -23.48
N GLU A 71 -47.47 8.47 -24.44
CA GLU A 71 -48.00 7.11 -24.47
C GLU A 71 -47.08 6.05 -23.85
N SER A 72 -45.94 6.45 -23.27
CA SER A 72 -44.97 5.52 -22.68
C SER A 72 -45.52 4.84 -21.43
N THR A 73 -45.53 3.51 -21.43
CA THR A 73 -45.98 2.71 -20.29
C THR A 73 -44.84 2.51 -19.27
N PRO A 74 -45.09 2.71 -17.96
CA PRO A 74 -44.13 2.39 -16.91
C PRO A 74 -43.74 0.91 -16.95
N LEU A 75 -42.45 0.62 -16.74
CA LEU A 75 -41.96 -0.74 -16.59
C LEU A 75 -42.36 -1.28 -15.21
N ALA A 76 -43.15 -2.35 -15.22
CA ALA A 76 -43.45 -3.09 -13.99
C ALA A 76 -42.18 -3.80 -13.52
N LEU A 77 -41.54 -3.23 -12.49
CA LEU A 77 -40.44 -3.89 -11.81
C LEU A 77 -41.00 -4.92 -10.82
N PRO A 78 -40.32 -6.07 -10.64
CA PRO A 78 -40.65 -6.95 -9.53
C PRO A 78 -40.53 -6.17 -8.22
N PRO A 79 -41.37 -6.47 -7.22
CA PRO A 79 -41.20 -5.87 -5.90
C PRO A 79 -39.78 -6.19 -5.43
N LEU A 80 -39.09 -5.17 -4.89
CA LEU A 80 -37.83 -5.41 -4.21
C LEU A 80 -38.11 -6.43 -3.10
N GLN A 81 -37.27 -7.46 -3.02
CA GLN A 81 -37.34 -8.36 -1.89
C GLN A 81 -36.85 -7.60 -0.65
N ASP A 82 -37.79 -7.08 0.11
CA ASP A 82 -37.53 -6.57 1.44
C ASP A 82 -37.21 -7.77 2.33
N VAL A 83 -35.94 -7.93 2.68
CA VAL A 83 -35.52 -8.91 3.68
C VAL A 83 -35.92 -8.33 5.04
N PRO A 84 -36.93 -8.88 5.74
CA PRO A 84 -37.38 -8.33 7.01
C PRO A 84 -36.24 -8.40 8.04
N ALA A 85 -36.10 -7.37 8.88
CA ALA A 85 -35.16 -7.39 10.00
C ALA A 85 -35.60 -8.38 11.10
N ASP A 86 -36.84 -8.82 11.03
CA ASP A 86 -37.52 -9.73 11.93
C ASP A 86 -36.93 -11.14 11.78
N GLY A 87 -36.52 -11.78 12.88
CA GLY A 87 -35.92 -13.11 12.85
C GLY A 87 -34.40 -13.14 12.57
N VAL A 88 -33.73 -11.97 12.53
CA VAL A 88 -32.26 -11.91 12.47
C VAL A 88 -31.66 -12.53 13.73
N ASN A 89 -30.92 -13.62 13.54
CA ASN A 89 -30.18 -14.24 14.63
C ASN A 89 -28.96 -13.37 14.99
N HIS A 90 -29.14 -12.47 15.96
CA HIS A 90 -28.08 -11.56 16.43
C HIS A 90 -26.80 -12.28 16.87
N SER A 91 -26.90 -13.51 17.39
CA SER A 91 -25.72 -14.31 17.75
C SER A 91 -24.95 -14.81 16.52
N ALA A 92 -25.64 -15.09 15.41
CA ALA A 92 -25.01 -15.44 14.15
C ALA A 92 -24.33 -14.23 13.51
N VAL A 93 -25.00 -13.07 13.53
CA VAL A 93 -24.42 -11.80 13.05
C VAL A 93 -23.18 -11.42 13.86
N ARG A 94 -23.24 -11.53 15.20
CA ARG A 94 -22.09 -11.26 16.06
C ARG A 94 -20.89 -12.16 15.73
N ARG A 95 -21.10 -13.48 15.63
CA ARG A 95 -20.04 -14.42 15.24
C ARG A 95 -19.49 -14.18 13.84
N PHE A 96 -20.32 -13.71 12.91
CA PHE A 96 -19.85 -13.30 11.59
C PHE A 96 -18.94 -12.07 11.69
N ASN A 97 -19.38 -11.03 12.39
CA ASN A 97 -18.61 -9.80 12.58
C ASN A 97 -17.28 -10.06 13.32
N GLU A 98 -17.28 -10.90 14.34
CA GLU A 98 -16.07 -11.31 15.07
C GLU A 98 -15.05 -12.00 14.15
N ARG A 99 -15.51 -12.95 13.31
CA ARG A 99 -14.64 -13.62 12.33
C ARG A 99 -14.12 -12.65 11.28
N ALA A 100 -14.96 -11.75 10.77
CA ALA A 100 -14.57 -10.73 9.82
C ALA A 100 -13.52 -9.78 10.41
N ALA A 101 -13.69 -9.36 11.67
CA ALA A 101 -12.72 -8.52 12.38
C ALA A 101 -11.38 -9.24 12.59
N ALA A 102 -11.42 -10.52 12.99
CA ALA A 102 -10.22 -11.33 13.16
C ALA A 102 -9.46 -11.53 11.84
N GLN A 103 -10.17 -11.82 10.75
CA GLN A 103 -9.57 -11.93 9.42
C GLN A 103 -8.95 -10.62 8.95
N ALA A 104 -9.66 -9.50 9.11
CA ALA A 104 -9.13 -8.18 8.77
C ALA A 104 -7.88 -7.84 9.58
N GLN A 105 -7.81 -8.25 10.85
CA GLN A 105 -6.60 -8.06 11.67
C GLN A 105 -5.44 -8.92 11.18
N ALA A 106 -5.68 -10.19 10.86
CA ALA A 106 -4.65 -11.09 10.32
C ALA A 106 -4.09 -10.56 8.99
N GLN A 107 -4.95 -10.06 8.10
CA GLN A 107 -4.55 -9.43 6.84
C GLN A 107 -3.68 -8.19 7.09
N ARG A 108 -4.11 -7.27 7.97
CA ARG A 108 -3.30 -6.09 8.31
C ARG A 108 -1.92 -6.45 8.84
N GLN A 109 -1.80 -7.51 9.63
CA GLN A 109 -0.50 -7.98 10.13
C GLN A 109 0.37 -8.57 9.01
N ALA A 110 -0.23 -9.37 8.11
CA ALA A 110 0.47 -9.91 6.95
C ALA A 110 0.95 -8.80 6.01
N ASP A 111 0.09 -7.83 5.71
CA ASP A 111 0.43 -6.67 4.87
C ASP A 111 1.54 -5.83 5.49
N ALA A 112 1.46 -5.56 6.80
CA ALA A 112 2.50 -4.81 7.51
C ALA A 112 3.86 -5.55 7.49
N ALA A 113 3.85 -6.88 7.68
CA ALA A 113 5.06 -7.69 7.58
C ALA A 113 5.64 -7.68 6.16
N TRP A 114 4.77 -7.78 5.15
CA TRP A 114 5.18 -7.73 3.74
C TRP A 114 5.79 -6.37 3.37
N LEU A 115 5.18 -5.26 3.80
CA LEU A 115 5.69 -3.91 3.55
C LEU A 115 7.05 -3.68 4.21
N ALA A 116 7.24 -4.19 5.43
CA ALA A 116 8.53 -4.09 6.13
C ALA A 116 9.64 -4.86 5.39
N ASP A 117 9.38 -6.10 4.96
CA ASP A 117 10.33 -6.88 4.17
C ASP A 117 10.62 -6.23 2.81
N TYR A 118 9.57 -5.74 2.14
CA TYR A 118 9.69 -5.08 0.84
C TYR A 118 10.61 -3.85 0.91
N GLU A 119 10.45 -3.00 1.92
CA GLU A 119 11.27 -1.81 2.08
C GLU A 119 12.75 -2.18 2.33
N VAL A 120 13.03 -3.19 3.15
CA VAL A 120 14.40 -3.70 3.37
C VAL A 120 15.02 -4.21 2.06
N ARG A 121 14.28 -4.99 1.26
CA ARG A 121 14.75 -5.47 -0.04
C ARG A 121 15.01 -4.33 -1.01
N ARG A 122 14.09 -3.36 -1.11
CA ARG A 122 14.24 -2.20 -1.99
C ARG A 122 15.47 -1.37 -1.61
N GLN A 123 15.68 -1.10 -0.33
CA GLN A 123 16.86 -0.36 0.14
C GLN A 123 18.16 -1.10 -0.18
N ARG A 124 18.20 -2.42 0.00
CA ARG A 124 19.35 -3.24 -0.40
C ARG A 124 19.62 -3.15 -1.90
N GLU A 125 18.60 -3.34 -2.73
CA GLU A 125 18.73 -3.28 -4.19
C GLU A 125 19.24 -1.90 -4.66
N GLN A 126 18.72 -0.82 -4.05
CA GLN A 126 19.18 0.52 -4.34
C GLN A 126 20.64 0.72 -3.92
N ALA A 127 21.03 0.27 -2.73
CA ALA A 127 22.42 0.35 -2.27
C ALA A 127 23.37 -0.43 -3.18
N VAL A 128 22.99 -1.64 -3.60
CA VAL A 128 23.77 -2.45 -4.54
C VAL A 128 23.88 -1.76 -5.90
N ARG A 129 22.76 -1.21 -6.43
CA ARG A 129 22.77 -0.49 -7.71
C ARG A 129 23.71 0.71 -7.66
N THR A 130 23.62 1.53 -6.62
CA THR A 130 24.49 2.69 -6.41
C THR A 130 25.95 2.26 -6.34
N ALA A 131 26.28 1.23 -5.56
CA ALA A 131 27.64 0.72 -5.45
C ALA A 131 28.18 0.18 -6.79
N LEU A 132 27.36 -0.54 -7.59
CA LEU A 132 27.76 -0.99 -8.93
C LEU A 132 28.11 0.19 -9.86
N VAL A 133 27.32 1.28 -9.82
CA VAL A 133 27.58 2.49 -10.62
C VAL A 133 28.90 3.15 -10.21
N HIS A 134 29.21 3.16 -8.92
CA HIS A 134 30.46 3.72 -8.41
C HIS A 134 31.66 2.77 -8.50
N GLY A 135 31.47 1.52 -8.90
CA GLY A 135 32.52 0.50 -8.91
C GLY A 135 32.95 0.07 -7.51
N ASP A 136 32.06 0.19 -6.53
CA ASP A 136 32.28 -0.22 -5.14
C ASP A 136 31.73 -1.62 -4.88
N VAL A 137 32.32 -2.30 -3.89
CA VAL A 137 31.81 -3.57 -3.37
C VAL A 137 31.39 -3.39 -1.92
N ILE A 138 30.13 -3.69 -1.63
CA ILE A 138 29.51 -3.57 -0.31
C ILE A 138 29.01 -4.92 0.20
N ARG A 139 28.74 -4.99 1.51
CA ARG A 139 28.11 -6.16 2.13
C ARG A 139 26.74 -6.43 1.50
N GLY A 140 26.41 -7.71 1.36
CA GLY A 140 25.15 -8.16 0.76
C GLY A 140 25.16 -8.27 -0.77
N MET A 141 26.23 -7.86 -1.45
CA MET A 141 26.40 -8.14 -2.88
C MET A 141 26.62 -9.64 -3.13
N THR A 142 26.17 -10.13 -4.28
CA THR A 142 26.41 -11.48 -4.78
C THR A 142 27.76 -11.57 -5.49
N PRO A 143 28.35 -12.78 -5.65
CA PRO A 143 29.57 -13.00 -6.43
C PRO A 143 29.49 -12.42 -7.85
N ALA A 144 28.33 -12.53 -8.50
CA ALA A 144 28.10 -11.98 -9.84
C ALA A 144 28.17 -10.45 -9.83
N GLU A 145 27.56 -9.79 -8.84
CA GLU A 145 27.65 -8.33 -8.66
C GLU A 145 29.07 -7.87 -8.40
N VAL A 146 29.81 -8.58 -7.55
CA VAL A 146 31.23 -8.28 -7.28
C VAL A 146 32.05 -8.40 -8.56
N ARG A 147 31.82 -9.43 -9.39
CA ARG A 147 32.49 -9.56 -10.69
C ARG A 147 32.11 -8.46 -11.67
N ARG A 148 30.87 -7.98 -11.65
CA ARG A 148 30.47 -6.82 -12.46
C ARG A 148 31.18 -5.53 -12.03
N ALA A 149 31.37 -5.33 -10.71
CA ALA A 149 32.03 -4.14 -10.18
C ALA A 149 33.56 -4.17 -10.38
N TRP A 150 34.22 -5.27 -10.00
CA TRP A 150 35.68 -5.35 -9.89
C TRP A 150 36.35 -6.31 -10.88
N GLY A 151 35.58 -7.01 -11.70
CA GLY A 151 36.09 -8.02 -12.63
C GLY A 151 36.42 -9.35 -11.96
N ALA A 152 37.23 -10.17 -12.64
CA ALA A 152 37.65 -11.46 -12.13
C ALA A 152 38.69 -11.29 -11.00
N PRO A 153 38.57 -12.03 -9.89
CA PRO A 153 39.56 -12.00 -8.82
C PRO A 153 40.89 -12.64 -9.26
N THR A 154 41.98 -12.19 -8.68
CA THR A 154 43.32 -12.79 -8.88
C THR A 154 43.39 -14.18 -8.27
N ARG A 155 42.75 -14.38 -7.10
CA ARG A 155 42.68 -15.67 -6.42
C ARG A 155 41.32 -15.85 -5.76
N GLU A 156 40.84 -17.09 -5.83
CA GLU A 156 39.65 -17.53 -5.12
C GLU A 156 40.03 -18.69 -4.19
N SER A 157 39.50 -18.69 -2.97
CA SER A 157 39.65 -19.80 -2.02
C SER A 157 38.32 -20.10 -1.33
N GLY A 158 38.20 -21.32 -0.81
CA GLY A 158 36.97 -21.81 -0.16
C GLY A 158 35.93 -22.34 -1.14
N LYS A 159 34.70 -22.52 -0.65
CA LYS A 159 33.57 -23.08 -1.41
C LYS A 159 32.42 -22.09 -1.44
N MET A 160 32.02 -21.70 -2.65
CA MET A 160 30.88 -20.81 -2.86
C MET A 160 29.60 -21.41 -2.26
N GLY A 161 28.77 -20.58 -1.64
CA GLY A 161 27.57 -21.01 -0.91
C GLY A 161 27.80 -21.52 0.51
N LYS A 162 29.05 -21.61 0.99
CA LYS A 162 29.39 -21.78 2.41
C LYS A 162 30.24 -20.61 2.87
N SER A 163 31.53 -20.69 2.60
CA SER A 163 32.51 -19.65 2.88
C SER A 163 33.52 -19.62 1.74
N ALA A 164 33.65 -18.46 1.10
CA ALA A 164 34.65 -18.22 0.06
C ALA A 164 35.38 -16.91 0.33
N THR A 165 36.60 -16.77 -0.17
CA THR A 165 37.33 -15.51 -0.14
C THR A 165 37.96 -15.25 -1.50
N TRP A 166 37.72 -14.07 -2.03
CA TRP A 166 38.30 -13.57 -3.26
C TRP A 166 39.34 -12.51 -2.95
N VAL A 167 40.42 -12.52 -3.71
CA VAL A 167 41.54 -11.59 -3.55
C VAL A 167 41.82 -10.91 -4.88
N TYR A 168 41.88 -9.59 -4.83
CA TYR A 168 42.25 -8.71 -5.93
C TYR A 168 43.59 -8.07 -5.62
N VAL A 169 44.56 -8.23 -6.52
CA VAL A 169 45.88 -7.62 -6.39
C VAL A 169 46.08 -6.62 -7.51
N ASN A 170 46.37 -5.36 -7.16
CA ASN A 170 46.74 -4.33 -8.12
C ASN A 170 48.04 -3.66 -7.64
N GLY A 171 49.16 -4.04 -8.24
CA GLY A 171 50.49 -3.59 -7.82
C GLY A 171 50.79 -3.94 -6.36
N ARG A 172 50.90 -2.93 -5.49
CA ARG A 172 51.14 -3.08 -4.05
C ARG A 172 49.85 -3.15 -3.21
N ALA A 173 48.70 -2.80 -3.80
CA ALA A 173 47.42 -2.84 -3.13
C ALA A 173 46.80 -4.24 -3.22
N ARG A 174 46.25 -4.71 -2.10
CA ARG A 174 45.49 -5.94 -2.02
C ARG A 174 44.11 -5.65 -1.45
N ARG A 175 43.09 -6.16 -2.11
CA ARG A 175 41.70 -6.11 -1.63
C ARG A 175 41.21 -7.54 -1.49
N SER A 176 40.50 -7.85 -0.41
CA SER A 176 39.90 -9.18 -0.22
C SER A 176 38.43 -9.06 0.13
N VAL A 177 37.62 -9.89 -0.51
CA VAL A 177 36.18 -10.00 -0.31
C VAL A 177 35.88 -11.37 0.26
N SER A 178 35.26 -11.44 1.42
CA SER A 178 34.79 -12.70 2.02
C SER A 178 33.30 -12.86 1.75
N PHE A 179 32.91 -14.08 1.40
CA PHE A 179 31.54 -14.48 1.13
C PHE A 179 31.10 -15.50 2.17
N THR A 180 29.85 -15.36 2.61
CA THR A 180 29.14 -16.32 3.47
C THR A 180 27.76 -16.53 2.86
N ASP A 181 27.35 -17.79 2.68
CA ASP A 181 26.06 -18.14 2.09
C ASP A 181 25.79 -17.46 0.72
N GLY A 182 26.86 -17.28 -0.07
CA GLY A 182 26.77 -16.71 -1.41
C GLY A 182 26.57 -15.18 -1.46
N ILE A 183 26.80 -14.46 -0.36
CA ILE A 183 26.80 -12.99 -0.33
C ILE A 183 28.06 -12.45 0.34
N VAL A 184 28.45 -11.22 0.02
CA VAL A 184 29.59 -10.53 0.65
C VAL A 184 29.30 -10.29 2.13
N SER A 185 30.11 -10.90 2.99
CA SER A 185 30.07 -10.70 4.44
C SER A 185 31.11 -9.69 4.93
N ALA A 186 32.24 -9.56 4.23
CA ALA A 186 33.27 -8.57 4.56
C ALA A 186 34.10 -8.15 3.34
N VAL A 187 34.57 -6.89 3.37
CA VAL A 187 35.54 -6.35 2.42
C VAL A 187 36.70 -5.78 3.23
N ARG A 188 37.93 -6.16 2.88
CA ARG A 188 39.15 -5.66 3.54
C ARG A 188 40.11 -5.09 2.50
N TYR A 189 40.75 -3.99 2.87
CA TYR A 189 41.78 -3.32 2.08
C TYR A 189 43.08 -3.41 2.86
N SER A 190 44.15 -3.83 2.19
CA SER A 190 45.50 -3.74 2.74
C SER A 190 46.47 -3.22 1.70
N GLU A 191 47.25 -2.22 2.09
CA GLU A 191 48.40 -1.79 1.31
C GLU A 191 49.63 -2.54 1.83
N ARG A 192 50.37 -3.19 0.93
CA ARG A 192 51.55 -3.95 1.34
C ARG A 192 52.66 -2.95 1.71
N ALA A 193 53.05 -2.92 2.98
CA ALA A 193 54.15 -2.08 3.47
C ALA A 193 55.42 -2.30 2.61
N PRO A 194 56.22 -1.24 2.34
CA PRO A 194 57.43 -1.37 1.55
C PRO A 194 58.40 -2.35 2.24
N ARG A 195 58.97 -3.27 1.45
CA ARG A 195 60.03 -4.16 1.94
C ARG A 195 61.20 -3.29 2.39
N ARG A 196 61.53 -3.30 3.68
CA ARG A 196 62.80 -2.73 4.17
C ARG A 196 63.94 -3.45 3.42
N ARG A 197 64.66 -2.73 2.56
CA ARG A 197 65.92 -3.21 1.99
C ARG A 197 66.89 -3.38 3.16
N ARG A 198 67.44 -4.58 3.31
CA ARG A 198 68.61 -4.84 4.16
C ARG A 198 69.86 -4.55 3.36
#